data_AF-A0AAU7WJQ3-F1
#
_entry.id   AF-A0AAU7WJQ3-F1
#
_cell.length_a   1.000
_cell.length_b   1.000
_cell.length_c   1.000
_cell.angle_alpha   90.00
_cell.angle_beta   90.00
_cell.angle_gamma   90.00
#
_symmetry.space_group_name_H-M   'P 1'
#
loop_
_entity.id
_entity.type
_entity.pdbx_description
1 polymer ?
#
loop_
_entity_poly.entity_id
_entity_poly.type
_entity_poly.pdbx_seq_one_letter_code
_entity_poly.pdbx_strand_id
1 'polypeptide(L)' 'MALKREGGTMITYEDELKQEGREEGRQEEKIEITRNLIKLGSSLDFIKKATGLSEKKVLEIKEKLEKE' A
#
# COMPACT_ATOMS: atom_id res chain seq x y z
N MET A 1 35.10 4.76 18.63
CA MET A 1 34.26 4.23 17.54
C MET A 1 34.79 4.86 16.25
N ALA A 2 35.45 4.07 15.41
CA ALA A 2 36.27 4.59 14.31
C ALA A 2 35.40 5.13 13.16
N LEU A 3 35.58 6.39 12.81
CA LEU A 3 35.06 7.01 11.59
C LEU A 3 36.03 6.71 10.45
N LYS A 4 35.64 5.84 9.53
CA LYS A 4 36.25 5.75 8.20
C LYS A 4 35.32 6.43 7.20
N ARG A 5 35.75 7.59 6.70
CA ARG A 5 35.22 8.22 5.49
C ARG A 5 35.93 7.60 4.30
N GLU A 6 35.20 6.93 3.41
CA GLU A 6 35.60 6.78 2.02
C GLU A 6 34.40 7.12 1.13
N GLY A 7 34.70 7.85 0.06
CA GLY A 7 33.72 8.49 -0.82
C GLY A 7 32.81 7.51 -1.55
N GLY A 8 31.57 7.93 -1.72
CA GLY A 8 30.54 7.22 -2.46
C GLY A 8 29.18 7.63 -1.89
N THR A 9 28.51 8.53 -2.61
CA THR A 9 27.11 8.96 -2.50
C THR A 9 26.43 8.63 -1.17
N MET A 10 26.23 9.66 -0.34
CA MET A 10 25.21 9.64 0.71
C MET A 10 23.85 9.47 0.04
N ILE A 11 23.46 8.23 -0.29
CA ILE A 11 22.06 7.89 -0.46
C ILE A 11 21.54 7.98 0.97
N THR A 12 21.03 9.15 1.31
CA THR A 12 20.67 9.49 2.67
C THR A 12 19.60 8.52 3.13
N TYR A 13 19.79 7.89 4.29
CA TYR A 13 18.77 7.08 4.99
C TYR A 13 17.38 7.77 5.03
N GLU A 14 17.33 9.10 4.90
CA GLU A 14 16.11 9.91 4.74
C GLU A 14 15.31 9.64 3.44
N ASP A 15 15.98 9.32 2.34
CA ASP A 15 15.34 8.99 1.06
C ASP A 15 14.74 7.58 1.10
N GLU A 16 15.42 6.62 1.75
CA GLU A 16 14.88 5.28 2.00
C GLU A 16 13.64 5.36 2.90
N LEU A 17 13.71 6.07 4.03
CA LEU A 17 12.58 6.27 4.93
C LEU A 17 11.40 7.01 4.26
N LYS A 18 11.66 7.98 3.39
CA LYS A 18 10.60 8.66 2.62
C LYS A 18 10.00 7.79 1.53
N GLN A 19 10.77 6.91 0.91
CA GLN A 19 10.25 5.95 -0.06
C GLN A 19 9.38 4.90 0.61
N GLU A 20 9.84 4.33 1.73
CA GLU A 20 9.07 3.37 2.53
C GLU A 20 7.75 3.98 3.01
N GLY A 21 7.77 5.17 3.63
CA GLY A 21 6.53 5.81 4.09
C GLY A 21 5.55 6.20 2.97
N ARG A 22 6.04 6.47 1.75
CA ARG A 22 5.18 6.71 0.57
C ARG A 22 4.61 5.43 -0.01
N GLU A 23 5.37 4.34 0.04
CA GLU A 23 4.94 3.05 -0.49
C GLU A 23 3.92 2.38 0.44
N GLU A 24 4.15 2.42 1.76
CA GLU A 24 3.20 1.96 2.78
C GLU A 24 1.89 2.75 2.71
N GLY A 25 1.94 4.08 2.70
CA GLY A 25 0.73 4.91 2.61
C GLY A 25 -0.10 4.64 1.35
N ARG A 26 0.55 4.38 0.21
CA ARG A 26 -0.14 4.03 -1.04
C ARG A 26 -0.80 2.65 -1.01
N GLN A 27 -0.22 1.69 -0.28
CA GLN A 27 -0.82 0.37 -0.14
C GLN A 27 -2.00 0.40 0.85
N GLU A 28 -1.86 1.12 1.96
CA GLU A 28 -2.92 1.30 2.94
C GLU A 28 -4.13 2.01 2.34
N GLU A 29 -3.90 3.11 1.60
CA GLU A 29 -4.97 3.88 0.94
C GLU A 29 -5.78 3.01 -0.03
N LYS A 30 -5.12 2.17 -0.85
CA LYS A 30 -5.82 1.26 -1.78
C LYS A 30 -6.65 0.22 -1.06
N ILE A 31 -6.15 -0.31 0.07
CA ILE A 31 -6.88 -1.28 0.88
C ILE A 31 -8.09 -0.61 1.53
N GLU A 32 -7.93 0.58 2.09
CA GLU A 32 -9.01 1.34 2.73
C GLU A 32 -10.11 1.71 1.72
N ILE A 33 -9.74 2.24 0.55
CA ILE A 33 -10.69 2.52 -0.54
C ILE A 33 -11.44 1.24 -0.93
N THR A 34 -10.74 0.12 -1.09
CA THR A 34 -11.37 -1.17 -1.41
C THR A 34 -12.37 -1.58 -0.34
N ARG A 35 -12.01 -1.49 0.95
CA ARG A 35 -12.91 -1.83 2.05
C ARG A 35 -14.16 -0.95 2.05
N ASN A 36 -13.99 0.36 1.87
CA ASN A 36 -15.09 1.32 1.84
C ASN A 36 -16.03 1.03 0.67
N LEU A 37 -15.51 0.75 -0.52
CA LEU A 37 -16.31 0.40 -1.69
C LEU A 37 -17.09 -0.92 -1.50
N ILE A 38 -16.48 -1.94 -0.87
CA ILE A 38 -17.17 -3.19 -0.52
C ILE A 38 -18.31 -2.92 0.46
N LYS A 39 -18.07 -2.14 1.52
CA LYS A 39 -19.09 -1.77 2.51
C LYS A 39 -20.25 -0.98 1.89
N LEU A 40 -19.97 -0.16 0.87
CA LEU A 40 -20.98 0.56 0.10
C LEU A 40 -21.75 -0.33 -0.89
N GLY A 41 -21.42 -1.62 -1.00
CA GLY A 41 -22.07 -2.55 -1.94
C GLY A 41 -21.66 -2.33 -3.40
N SER A 42 -20.49 -1.74 -3.64
CA SER A 42 -19.98 -1.50 -5.00
C SER A 42 -19.67 -2.82 -5.71
N SER A 43 -19.91 -2.84 -7.03
CA SER A 43 -19.57 -4.00 -7.87
C SER A 43 -18.06 -4.26 -7.92
N LEU A 44 -17.68 -5.53 -8.05
CA LEU A 44 -16.29 -5.97 -8.12
C LEU A 44 -15.52 -5.32 -9.29
N ASP A 45 -16.16 -5.16 -10.44
CA ASP A 45 -15.57 -4.49 -11.61
C ASP A 45 -15.31 -3.00 -11.38
N PHE A 46 -16.21 -2.32 -10.68
CA PHE A 46 -16.00 -0.92 -10.31
C PHE A 46 -14.83 -0.77 -9.35
N ILE A 47 -14.75 -1.64 -8.33
CA ILE A 47 -13.65 -1.64 -7.36
C ILE A 47 -12.31 -1.88 -8.07
N LYS A 48 -12.23 -2.86 -8.98
CA LYS A 48 -11.02 -3.14 -9.77
C LYS A 48 -10.58 -1.92 -10.59
N LYS A 49 -11.52 -1.21 -11.22
CA LYS A 49 -11.22 0.02 -11.98
C LYS A 49 -10.79 1.18 -11.09
N ALA A 50 -11.41 1.33 -9.91
CA ALA A 50 -11.12 2.42 -8.99
C ALA A 50 -9.77 2.26 -8.27
N THR A 51 -9.40 1.04 -7.90
CA THR A 51 -8.20 0.77 -7.08
C THR A 51 -7.02 0.21 -7.89
N GLY A 52 -7.29 -0.28 -9.10
CA GLY A 52 -6.31 -0.97 -9.94
C GLY A 52 -5.88 -2.34 -9.38
N LEU A 53 -6.59 -2.85 -8.37
CA LEU A 53 -6.29 -4.15 -7.77
C LEU A 53 -6.86 -5.29 -8.60
N SER A 54 -6.21 -6.45 -8.49
CA SER A 54 -6.71 -7.68 -9.07
C SER A 54 -7.93 -8.18 -8.30
N GLU A 55 -8.78 -8.92 -8.99
CA GLU A 55 -10.01 -9.49 -8.42
C GLU A 55 -9.74 -10.36 -7.19
N LYS A 56 -8.72 -11.21 -7.27
CA LYS A 56 -8.26 -12.03 -6.15
C LYS A 56 -7.94 -11.20 -4.91
N LYS A 57 -7.31 -10.02 -5.09
CA LYS A 57 -6.95 -9.15 -3.96
C LYS A 57 -8.19 -8.50 -3.33
N VAL A 58 -9.15 -8.10 -4.16
CA VAL A 58 -10.42 -7.55 -3.67
C VAL A 58 -11.22 -8.60 -2.89
N LEU A 59 -11.25 -9.85 -3.38
CA LEU A 59 -11.88 -10.97 -2.67
C LEU A 59 -11.18 -11.29 -1.35
N GLU A 60 -9.84 -11.30 -1.32
CA GLU A 60 -9.07 -11.49 -0.08
C GLU A 60 -9.41 -10.41 0.97
N ILE A 61 -9.56 -9.15 0.54
CA ILE A 61 -9.97 -8.04 1.43
C ILE A 61 -11.41 -8.23 1.90
N LYS A 62 -12.30 -8.68 1.02
CA LYS A 62 -13.70 -8.99 1.36
C LYS A 62 -13.79 -10.10 2.41
N GLU A 63 -13.07 -11.20 2.22
CA GLU A 63 -13.05 -12.31 3.19
C GLU A 63 -12.47 -11.89 4.55
N LYS A 64 -11.47 -11.01 4.56
CA LYS A 64 -10.93 -10.44 5.80
C LYS A 64 -11.95 -9.56 6.52
N LEU A 65 -12.70 -8.75 5.78
CA LEU A 65 -13.78 -7.91 6.33
C LEU A 65 -14.94 -8.71 6.93
N GLU A 66 -15.27 -9.89 6.38
CA GLU A 66 -16.33 -10.75 6.92
C GLU A 66 -15.90 -11.50 8.20
N LYS A 67 -14.61 -11.55 8.49
CA LYS A 67 -14.02 -12.20 9.66
C LYS A 67 -13.70 -11.24 10.80
N GLU A 68 -13.86 -9.94 10.57
CA GLU A 68 -13.62 -8.84 11.51
C GLU A 68 -14.95 -8.44 12.18
#